data_AF-A0A2V9WCS2-F1
#
_entry.id   AF-A0A2V9WCS2-F1
#
_cell.length_a   1.000
_cell.length_b   1.000
_cell.length_c   1.000
_cell.angle_alpha   90.00
_cell.angle_beta   90.00
_cell.angle_gamma   90.00
#
_symmetry.space_group_name_H-M   'P 1'
#
loop_
_entity.id
_entity.type
_entity.pdbx_description
1 polymer ?
#
loop_
_entity_poly.entity_id
_entity_poly.type
_entity_poly.pdbx_seq_one_letter_code
_entity_poly.pdbx_strand_id
1 'polypeptide(L)'
;MTRLSAGRAPMRPNRMSGKGLPSSNTRSDGSSGAARVKTTSAVIAAQIRRALKEGGSAEHAQSVQRSFQEEIKSPGWYTADLRRAAARFRRQIQKDHGLDFPVAVADQLLLGSVREEKIAAIFPLEKLDAQFGGSEYKLFESWLGRISSWADQ
;
A
#
# COMPACT_ATOMS: atom_id res chain seq x y z
N MET A 1 45.47 23.39 -17.45
CA MET A 1 44.58 24.13 -16.54
C MET A 1 43.28 23.34 -16.38
N THR A 2 43.08 22.79 -15.19
CA THR A 2 42.03 21.83 -14.81
C THR A 2 40.76 22.55 -14.38
N ARG A 3 39.56 22.07 -14.77
CA ARG A 3 38.32 22.35 -14.03
C ARG A 3 37.66 21.04 -13.62
N LEU A 4 37.69 20.81 -12.31
CA LEU A 4 36.98 19.78 -11.58
C LEU A 4 35.48 20.02 -11.68
N SER A 5 34.74 19.04 -12.19
CA SER A 5 33.29 19.00 -12.08
C SER A 5 32.94 18.47 -10.70
N ALA A 6 32.29 19.29 -9.87
CA ALA A 6 31.88 18.92 -8.53
C ALA A 6 30.75 17.87 -8.60
N GLY A 7 31.02 16.70 -8.01
CA GLY A 7 30.05 15.62 -7.86
C GLY A 7 28.82 16.08 -7.06
N ARG A 8 27.64 15.90 -7.65
CA ARG A 8 26.36 16.07 -6.97
C ARG A 8 26.23 14.97 -5.91
N ALA A 9 26.23 15.35 -4.64
CA ALA A 9 26.06 14.42 -3.52
C ALA A 9 24.72 13.66 -3.62
N PRO A 10 24.66 12.37 -3.23
CA PRO A 10 23.39 11.66 -3.16
C PRO A 10 22.51 12.28 -2.07
N MET A 11 21.33 12.74 -2.50
CA MET A 11 20.29 13.29 -1.64
C MET A 11 19.87 12.20 -0.64
N ARG A 12 20.04 12.46 0.66
CA ARG A 12 19.64 11.53 1.72
C ARG A 12 18.13 11.28 1.63
N PRO A 13 17.65 10.02 1.69
CA PRO A 13 16.23 9.77 1.74
C PRO A 13 15.67 10.34 3.04
N ASN A 14 14.67 11.21 2.88
CA ASN A 14 13.91 11.77 3.98
C ASN A 14 13.32 10.60 4.79
N ARG A 15 13.67 10.50 6.07
CA ARG A 15 13.14 9.47 6.98
C ARG A 15 11.70 9.83 7.31
N MET A 16 10.77 9.59 6.39
CA MET A 16 9.36 9.81 6.61
C MET A 16 8.84 8.73 7.56
N SER A 17 8.53 9.17 8.78
CA SER A 17 7.71 8.45 9.76
C SER A 17 6.30 8.29 9.19
N GLY A 18 6.11 7.36 8.25
CA GLY A 18 4.79 6.95 7.79
C GLY A 18 4.00 6.47 9.01
N LYS A 19 3.00 7.27 9.41
CA LYS A 19 2.07 6.93 10.49
C LYS A 19 1.45 5.58 10.15
N GLY A 20 1.56 4.61 11.06
CA GLY A 20 0.87 3.33 10.92
C GLY A 20 -0.65 3.54 10.82
N LEU A 21 -1.40 2.51 10.42
CA LEU A 21 -2.86 2.57 10.51
C LEU A 21 -3.25 2.99 11.94
N PRO A 22 -4.26 3.85 12.09
CA PRO A 22 -4.76 4.22 13.42
C PRO A 22 -5.18 2.94 14.17
N SER A 23 -4.51 2.66 15.29
CA SER A 23 -4.84 1.55 16.16
C SER A 23 -6.20 1.79 16.82
N SER A 24 -7.14 0.86 16.64
CA SER A 24 -8.43 0.90 17.33
C SER A 24 -8.25 0.44 18.79
N ASN A 25 -7.65 1.28 19.64
CA ASN A 25 -7.61 1.05 21.09
C ASN A 25 -8.32 2.19 21.83
N THR A 26 -9.64 2.07 21.96
CA THR A 26 -10.40 2.76 23.01
C THR A 26 -10.22 1.98 24.31
N ARG A 27 -9.71 2.68 25.34
CA ARG A 27 -9.59 2.17 26.71
C ARG A 27 -10.99 1.80 27.23
N SER A 28 -11.08 0.60 27.79
CA SER A 28 -12.28 0.05 28.41
C SER A 28 -12.52 0.73 29.75
N ASP A 29 -13.62 1.46 29.85
CA ASP A 29 -14.33 1.64 31.11
C ASP A 29 -15.82 1.41 30.86
N GLY A 30 -16.40 0.50 31.66
CA GLY A 30 -17.82 0.41 32.00
C GLY A 30 -18.88 0.42 30.90
N SER A 31 -19.46 -0.76 30.65
CA SER A 31 -20.90 -0.99 30.40
C SER A 31 -21.61 -0.19 29.29
N SER A 32 -21.75 -0.80 28.11
CA SER A 32 -23.02 -0.93 27.38
C SER A 32 -22.77 -1.65 26.06
N GLY A 33 -23.65 -2.59 25.69
CA GLY A 33 -23.55 -3.37 24.46
C GLY A 33 -23.62 -2.52 23.21
N ALA A 34 -22.48 -2.04 22.73
CA ALA A 34 -22.30 -1.58 21.36
C ALA A 34 -21.55 -2.68 20.61
N ALA A 35 -22.22 -3.25 19.60
CA ALA A 35 -21.64 -4.26 18.73
C ALA A 35 -20.22 -3.83 18.30
N ARG A 36 -19.21 -4.63 18.68
CA ARG A 36 -17.85 -4.52 18.16
C ARG A 36 -17.96 -4.44 16.64
N VAL A 37 -17.73 -3.26 16.05
CA VAL A 37 -17.87 -3.06 14.62
C VAL A 37 -17.00 -4.11 13.93
N LYS A 38 -17.61 -5.03 13.18
CA LYS A 38 -16.87 -6.00 12.38
C LYS A 38 -16.11 -5.20 11.33
N THR A 39 -14.82 -4.99 11.56
CA THR A 39 -13.95 -4.32 10.59
C THR A 39 -13.91 -5.16 9.32
N THR A 40 -14.41 -4.60 8.22
CA THR A 40 -14.41 -5.28 6.91
C THR A 40 -13.11 -4.99 6.15
N SER A 41 -12.77 -5.83 5.17
CA SER A 41 -11.61 -5.60 4.29
C SER A 41 -11.70 -4.25 3.57
N ALA A 42 -12.91 -3.81 3.20
CA ALA A 42 -13.16 -2.51 2.59
C ALA A 42 -12.78 -1.34 3.52
N VAL A 43 -13.05 -1.45 4.83
CA VAL A 43 -12.67 -0.42 5.81
C VAL A 43 -11.15 -0.31 5.93
N ILE A 44 -10.44 -1.45 6.03
CA ILE A 44 -8.97 -1.45 6.07
C ILE A 44 -8.38 -0.92 4.75
N ALA A 45 -8.93 -1.33 3.60
CA ALA A 45 -8.50 -0.82 2.31
C ALA A 45 -8.67 0.70 2.24
N ALA A 46 -9.78 1.27 2.71
CA ALA A 46 -9.98 2.71 2.77
C ALA A 46 -8.94 3.42 3.66
N GLN A 47 -8.57 2.81 4.80
CA GLN A 47 -7.51 3.34 5.67
C GLN A 47 -6.14 3.31 4.99
N ILE A 48 -5.81 2.24 4.27
CA ILE A 48 -4.58 2.13 3.48
C ILE A 48 -4.56 3.18 2.38
N ARG A 49 -5.64 3.33 1.59
CA ARG A 49 -5.73 4.34 0.54
C ARG A 49 -5.47 5.75 1.07
N ARG A 50 -6.04 6.07 2.24
CA ARG A 50 -5.78 7.35 2.92
C ARG A 50 -4.30 7.50 3.29
N ALA A 51 -3.69 6.49 3.90
CA ALA A 51 -2.27 6.52 4.26
C ALA A 51 -1.36 6.64 3.03
N LEU A 52 -1.69 5.98 1.92
CA LEU A 52 -0.97 6.09 0.66
C LEU A 52 -1.09 7.50 0.07
N LYS A 53 -2.28 8.08 0.08
CA LYS A 53 -2.51 9.46 -0.38
C LYS A 53 -1.71 10.48 0.44
N GLU A 54 -1.65 10.31 1.75
CA GLU A 54 -0.99 11.24 2.67
C GLU A 54 0.54 11.05 2.76
N GLY A 55 1.07 9.86 2.43
CA GLY A 55 2.48 9.53 2.61
C GLY A 55 3.40 9.72 1.40
N GLY A 56 2.83 10.03 0.23
CA GLY A 56 3.61 10.22 -1.01
C GLY A 56 4.28 11.61 -1.12
N SER A 57 5.25 11.72 -2.03
CA SER A 57 5.94 12.98 -2.33
C SER A 57 5.30 13.68 -3.53
N ALA A 58 4.82 14.91 -3.34
CA ALA A 58 4.25 15.71 -4.44
C ALA A 58 5.25 15.95 -5.59
N GLU A 59 6.53 16.19 -5.27
CA GLU A 59 7.59 16.35 -6.27
C GLU A 59 7.80 15.05 -7.07
N HIS A 60 7.82 13.91 -6.37
CA HIS A 60 7.97 12.61 -7.04
C HIS A 60 6.73 12.26 -7.87
N ALA A 61 5.53 12.56 -7.38
CA ALA A 61 4.27 12.38 -8.10
C ALA A 61 4.31 13.07 -9.48
N GLN A 62 4.69 14.36 -9.52
CA GLN A 62 4.81 15.10 -10.78
C GLN A 62 5.84 14.51 -11.73
N SER A 63 6.92 13.93 -11.21
CA SER A 63 7.92 13.24 -12.02
C SER A 63 7.38 11.95 -12.63
N VAL A 64 6.68 11.15 -11.81
CA VAL A 64 6.09 9.87 -12.23
C VAL A 64 5.00 10.11 -13.25
N GLN A 65 4.04 10.99 -12.97
CA GLN A 65 2.92 11.22 -13.89
C GLN A 65 3.39 11.73 -15.25
N ARG A 66 4.34 12.67 -15.31
CA ARG A 66 4.92 13.12 -16.59
C ARG A 66 5.62 12.00 -17.36
N SER A 67 6.32 11.11 -16.65
CA SER A 67 6.99 9.95 -17.27
C SER A 67 6.00 8.99 -17.93
N PHE A 68 4.76 8.97 -17.43
CA PHE A 68 3.64 8.18 -17.95
C PHE A 68 2.60 9.04 -18.69
N GLN A 69 2.98 10.21 -19.20
CA GLN A 69 2.09 11.10 -19.98
C GLN A 69 0.75 11.41 -19.29
N GLU A 70 0.75 11.50 -17.96
CA GLU A 70 -0.41 11.74 -17.10
C GLU A 70 -1.49 10.62 -17.12
N GLU A 71 -1.22 9.47 -17.75
CA GLU A 71 -2.16 8.34 -17.80
C GLU A 71 -2.32 7.64 -16.44
N ILE A 72 -1.37 7.86 -15.52
CA ILE A 72 -1.32 7.22 -14.21
C ILE A 72 -1.54 8.24 -13.10
N LYS A 73 -2.40 7.89 -12.15
CA LYS A 73 -2.53 8.62 -10.88
C LYS A 73 -1.53 8.09 -9.87
N SER A 74 -0.72 8.98 -9.30
CA SER A 74 0.31 8.60 -8.34
C SER A 74 0.41 9.64 -7.20
N PRO A 75 0.36 9.22 -5.92
CA PRO A 75 0.74 10.07 -4.80
C PRO A 75 2.25 10.33 -4.72
N GLY A 76 3.07 9.63 -5.52
CA GLY A 76 4.51 9.83 -5.59
C GLY A 76 5.29 9.05 -4.54
N TRP A 77 4.98 7.77 -4.35
CA TRP A 77 5.80 6.91 -3.51
C TRP A 77 7.02 6.39 -4.27
N TYR A 78 8.18 6.43 -3.62
CA TYR A 78 9.29 5.59 -4.03
C TYR A 78 8.97 4.13 -3.70
N THR A 79 9.25 3.21 -4.64
CA THR A 79 8.93 1.77 -4.50
C THR A 79 9.48 1.17 -3.19
N ALA A 80 10.68 1.57 -2.76
CA ALA A 80 11.28 1.09 -1.53
C ALA A 80 10.56 1.58 -0.26
N ASP A 81 10.01 2.79 -0.27
CA ASP A 81 9.18 3.31 0.83
C ASP A 81 7.82 2.61 0.85
N LEU A 82 7.20 2.43 -0.33
CA LEU A 82 5.93 1.73 -0.47
C LEU A 82 6.01 0.28 0.00
N ARG A 83 7.08 -0.43 -0.36
CA ARG A 83 7.35 -1.80 0.10
C ARG A 83 7.51 -1.88 1.62
N ARG A 84 8.18 -0.89 2.22
CA ARG A 84 8.29 -0.78 3.68
C ARG A 84 6.94 -0.51 4.35
N ALA A 85 6.11 0.37 3.77
CA ALA A 85 4.77 0.64 4.25
C ALA A 85 3.86 -0.60 4.15
N ALA A 86 3.85 -1.27 3.00
CA ALA A 86 3.10 -2.50 2.77
C ALA A 86 3.48 -3.61 3.77
N ALA A 87 4.78 -3.77 4.07
CA ALA A 87 5.23 -4.71 5.09
C ALA A 87 4.67 -4.38 6.50
N ARG A 88 4.52 -3.09 6.84
CA ARG A 88 3.90 -2.66 8.10
C ARG A 88 2.40 -2.94 8.09
N PHE A 89 1.70 -2.65 6.99
CA PHE A 89 0.28 -2.95 6.83
C PHE A 89 0.01 -4.43 7.00
N ARG A 90 0.80 -5.30 6.35
CA ARG A 90 0.69 -6.75 6.52
C ARG A 90 0.81 -7.17 7.98
N ARG A 91 1.87 -6.73 8.67
CA ARG A 91 2.10 -7.08 10.07
C ARG A 91 0.93 -6.64 10.96
N GLN A 92 0.38 -5.46 10.72
CA GLN A 92 -0.76 -4.94 11.47
C GLN A 92 -2.04 -5.75 11.18
N ILE A 93 -2.35 -5.98 9.90
CA ILE A 93 -3.52 -6.77 9.49
C ILE A 93 -3.47 -8.19 10.06
N GLN A 94 -2.31 -8.85 9.95
CA GLN A 94 -2.14 -10.21 10.48
C GLN A 94 -2.33 -10.27 11.99
N LYS A 95 -1.82 -9.26 12.71
CA LYS A 95 -1.99 -9.15 14.15
C LYS A 95 -3.45 -9.00 14.54
N ASP A 96 -4.23 -8.24 13.78
CA ASP A 96 -5.60 -7.87 14.15
C ASP A 96 -6.67 -8.83 13.58
N HIS A 97 -6.38 -9.50 12.46
CA HIS A 97 -7.39 -10.22 11.65
C HIS A 97 -6.95 -11.60 11.14
N GLY A 98 -5.69 -12.02 11.34
CA GLY A 98 -5.18 -13.31 10.85
C GLY A 98 -4.67 -13.31 9.41
N LEU A 99 -4.28 -14.49 8.92
CA LEU A 99 -3.53 -14.68 7.67
C LEU A 99 -4.35 -14.57 6.38
N ASP A 100 -5.66 -14.77 6.45
CA ASP A 100 -6.55 -14.76 5.27
C ASP A 100 -7.00 -13.34 4.89
N PHE A 101 -6.96 -12.42 5.86
CA PHE A 101 -7.45 -11.05 5.69
C PHE A 101 -6.63 -10.18 4.72
N PRO A 102 -5.29 -10.32 4.60
CA PRO A 102 -4.49 -9.64 3.58
C PRO A 102 -4.98 -9.85 2.15
N VAL A 103 -5.44 -11.05 1.79
CA VAL A 103 -5.95 -11.34 0.43
C VAL A 103 -7.24 -10.56 0.17
N ALA A 104 -8.16 -10.55 1.14
CA ALA A 104 -9.41 -9.79 1.03
C ALA A 104 -9.18 -8.27 0.96
N VAL A 105 -8.15 -7.75 1.65
CA VAL A 105 -7.77 -6.33 1.56
C VAL A 105 -7.12 -6.02 0.20
N ALA A 106 -6.27 -6.90 -0.31
CA ALA A 106 -5.65 -6.76 -1.63
C ALA A 106 -6.69 -6.72 -2.75
N ASP A 107 -7.71 -7.59 -2.69
CA ASP A 107 -8.83 -7.60 -3.63
C ASP A 107 -9.54 -6.24 -3.68
N GLN A 108 -9.76 -5.62 -2.52
CA GLN A 108 -10.36 -4.29 -2.40
C GLN A 108 -9.45 -3.17 -2.92
N LEU A 109 -8.13 -3.27 -2.75
CA LEU A 109 -7.18 -2.28 -3.24
C LEU A 109 -7.05 -2.30 -4.77
N LEU A 110 -7.16 -3.48 -5.39
CA LEU A 110 -7.09 -3.64 -6.84
C LEU A 110 -8.29 -3.06 -7.61
N LEU A 111 -9.40 -2.75 -6.93
CA LEU A 111 -10.48 -1.94 -7.49
C LEU A 111 -10.10 -0.45 -7.64
N GLY A 112 -8.95 -0.05 -7.09
CA GLY A 112 -8.42 1.31 -7.18
C GLY A 112 -7.90 1.68 -8.57
N SER A 113 -8.00 2.97 -8.90
CA SER A 113 -7.42 3.55 -10.11
C SER A 113 -6.05 4.20 -9.88
N VAL A 114 -5.57 4.19 -8.64
CA VAL A 114 -4.26 4.76 -8.26
C VAL A 114 -3.21 3.65 -8.28
N ARG A 115 -2.07 3.92 -8.92
CA ARG A 115 -1.00 2.93 -9.11
C ARG A 115 -0.50 2.34 -7.80
N GLU A 116 -0.22 3.18 -6.81
CA GLU A 116 0.30 2.77 -5.52
C GLU A 116 -0.69 1.93 -4.71
N GLU A 117 -1.99 2.06 -4.95
CA GLU A 117 -3.00 1.19 -4.33
C GLU A 117 -2.88 -0.23 -4.87
N LYS A 118 -2.72 -0.37 -6.20
CA LYS A 118 -2.52 -1.68 -6.85
C LYS A 118 -1.21 -2.33 -6.42
N ILE A 119 -0.11 -1.56 -6.38
CA ILE A 119 1.19 -2.08 -5.90
C ILE A 119 1.11 -2.47 -4.42
N ALA A 120 0.42 -1.68 -3.59
CA ALA A 120 0.20 -1.99 -2.18
C ALA A 120 -0.73 -3.20 -1.96
N ALA A 121 -1.49 -3.63 -2.97
CA ALA A 121 -2.24 -4.88 -2.92
C ALA A 121 -1.31 -6.11 -3.05
N ILE A 122 -0.25 -6.00 -3.85
CA ILE A 122 0.66 -7.11 -4.16
C ILE A 122 1.76 -7.29 -3.11
N PHE A 123 2.42 -6.22 -2.68
CA PHE A 123 3.56 -6.30 -1.75
C PHE A 123 3.30 -7.03 -0.42
N PRO A 124 2.12 -6.92 0.21
CA PRO A 124 1.79 -7.72 1.39
C PRO A 124 1.82 -9.23 1.11
N LEU A 125 1.42 -9.65 -0.09
CA LEU A 125 1.23 -11.05 -0.45
C LEU A 125 2.55 -11.76 -0.83
N GLU A 126 3.60 -11.02 -1.19
CA GLU A 126 4.92 -11.57 -1.60
C GLU A 126 5.59 -12.51 -0.58
N LYS A 127 5.16 -12.53 0.69
CA LYS A 127 5.71 -13.42 1.74
C LYS A 127 4.72 -14.47 2.24
N LEU A 128 3.59 -14.60 1.56
CA LEU A 128 2.51 -15.52 1.89
C LEU A 128 2.28 -16.52 0.75
N ASP A 129 3.14 -16.53 -0.27
CA ASP A 129 3.08 -17.37 -1.45
C ASP A 129 2.98 -18.86 -1.12
N ALA A 130 3.76 -19.32 -0.14
CA ALA A 130 3.70 -20.71 0.33
C ALA A 130 2.38 -21.10 1.03
N GLN A 131 1.51 -20.14 1.33
CA GLN A 131 0.22 -20.33 2.02
C GLN A 131 -0.97 -20.34 1.07
N PHE A 132 -0.76 -20.03 -0.22
CA PHE A 132 -1.85 -19.93 -1.20
C PHE A 132 -2.13 -21.27 -1.87
N GLY A 133 -3.42 -21.57 -2.05
CA GLY A 133 -3.93 -22.73 -2.75
C GLY A 133 -4.74 -22.36 -4.00
N GLY A 134 -5.42 -23.35 -4.57
CA GLY A 134 -6.13 -23.18 -5.84
C GLY A 134 -7.26 -22.14 -5.82
N SER A 135 -7.87 -21.88 -4.66
CA SER A 135 -8.87 -20.82 -4.49
C SER A 135 -8.26 -19.42 -4.66
N GLU A 136 -7.10 -19.18 -4.04
CA GLU A 136 -6.42 -17.90 -4.11
C GLU A 136 -5.87 -17.66 -5.51
N TYR A 137 -5.32 -18.69 -6.17
CA TYR A 137 -4.87 -18.56 -7.56
C TYR A 137 -5.99 -18.20 -8.52
N LYS A 138 -7.19 -18.81 -8.39
CA LYS A 138 -8.37 -18.41 -9.20
C LYS A 138 -8.77 -16.96 -8.95
N LEU A 139 -8.69 -16.49 -7.71
CA LEU A 139 -8.93 -15.09 -7.39
C LEU A 139 -7.89 -14.19 -8.06
N PHE A 140 -6.61 -14.55 -8.01
CA PHE A 140 -5.53 -13.78 -8.64
C PHE A 140 -5.66 -13.74 -10.16
N GLU A 141 -6.10 -14.83 -10.81
CA GLU A 141 -6.43 -14.83 -12.23
C GLU A 141 -7.53 -13.80 -12.55
N SER A 142 -8.54 -13.67 -11.69
CA SER A 142 -9.60 -12.66 -11.84
C SER A 142 -9.09 -11.21 -11.72
N TRP A 143 -7.91 -11.00 -11.11
CA TRP A 143 -7.29 -9.69 -10.98
C TRP A 143 -6.58 -9.23 -12.24
N LEU A 144 -6.23 -10.13 -13.16
CA LEU A 144 -5.50 -9.79 -14.39
C LEU A 144 -6.26 -8.74 -15.22
N GLY A 145 -7.59 -8.80 -15.26
CA GLY A 145 -8.42 -7.79 -15.94
C GLY A 145 -8.48 -6.43 -15.25
N ARG A 146 -7.99 -6.29 -14.01
CA ARG A 146 -7.98 -5.04 -13.23
C ARG A 146 -6.62 -4.31 -13.33
N ILE A 147 -5.62 -4.97 -13.89
CA ILE A 147 -4.29 -4.44 -14.14
C ILE A 147 -4.31 -3.90 -15.57
N SER A 148 -4.34 -2.57 -15.69
CA SER A 148 -4.58 -1.88 -16.96
C SER A 148 -3.29 -1.43 -17.65
N SER A 149 -2.16 -1.48 -16.93
CA SER A 149 -0.85 -1.09 -17.45
C SER A 149 0.24 -2.00 -16.88
N TRP A 150 1.30 -2.22 -17.66
CA TRP A 150 2.54 -2.85 -17.19
C TRP A 150 3.14 -2.14 -15.97
N ALA A 151 2.82 -0.85 -15.79
CA ALA A 151 3.28 -0.06 -14.65
C ALA A 151 2.56 -0.39 -13.32
N ASP A 152 1.46 -1.16 -13.36
CA ASP A 152 0.71 -1.57 -12.16
C ASP A 152 1.38 -2.74 -11.39
N GLN A 153 2.49 -3.29 -11.91
CA GLN A 153 3.27 -4.41 -11.38
C GLN A 153 4.52 -3.94 -10.60
#